data_AF-A0A1I5K9F0-F1
#
_entry.id   AF-A0A1I5K9F0-F1
#
_cell.length_a   1.000
_cell.length_b   1.000
_cell.length_c   1.000
_cell.angle_alpha   90.00
_cell.angle_beta   90.00
_cell.angle_gamma   90.00
#
_symmetry.space_group_name_H-M   'P 1'
#
loop_
_entity.id
_entity.type
_entity.pdbx_description
1 polymer ?
#
loop_
_entity_poly.entity_id
_entity_poly.type
_entity_poly.pdbx_seq_one_letter_code
_entity_poly.pdbx_strand_id
1 'polypeptide(L)'
;MCAVLVYFYQHLKYKPAGFETEGLVLASSNGHFARIEIMKSARMRVDPTNAFPITYFGDAEWDVRACEQLGVNLVLVGERGEHHQRIKNFTSLDDALRYVK
;
A
#
# COMPACT_ATOMS: atom_id res chain seq x y z
N MET A 1 -2.61 -13.75 -8.35
CA MET A 1 -3.30 -12.73 -7.54
C MET A 1 -2.24 -11.80 -6.98
N CYS A 2 -2.31 -10.50 -7.25
CA CYS A 2 -1.36 -9.53 -6.69
C CYS A 2 -1.88 -9.03 -5.35
N ALA A 3 -0.99 -8.86 -4.37
CA ALA A 3 -1.36 -8.24 -3.11
C ALA A 3 -1.15 -6.72 -3.23
N VAL A 4 -2.24 -5.96 -3.12
CA VAL A 4 -2.18 -4.50 -3.03
C VAL A 4 -2.08 -4.12 -1.55
N LEU A 5 -0.94 -3.57 -1.15
CA LEU A 5 -0.81 -2.98 0.18
C LEU A 5 -1.24 -1.52 0.09
N VAL A 6 -2.34 -1.17 0.76
CA VAL A 6 -2.73 0.22 0.93
C VAL A 6 -2.56 0.61 2.40
N TYR A 7 -1.72 1.61 2.65
CA TYR A 7 -1.50 2.14 3.98
C TYR A 7 -2.55 3.19 4.31
N PHE A 8 -3.23 3.01 5.43
CA PHE A 8 -4.38 3.84 5.74
C PHE A 8 -4.51 4.04 7.26
N TYR A 9 -4.34 5.30 7.68
CA TYR A 9 -4.35 5.70 9.07
C TYR A 9 -5.78 5.59 9.64
N GLN A 10 -5.95 4.64 10.56
CA GLN A 10 -7.08 4.42 11.49
C GLN A 10 -8.40 3.92 10.90
N HIS A 11 -8.78 2.69 11.28
CA HIS A 11 -10.14 2.13 11.21
C HIS A 11 -11.27 3.12 11.57
N LEU A 12 -10.99 4.08 12.47
CA LEU A 12 -11.92 5.13 12.90
C LEU A 12 -12.29 6.15 11.82
N LYS A 13 -11.49 6.31 10.75
CA LYS A 13 -11.79 7.23 9.65
C LYS A 13 -12.67 6.61 8.56
N TYR A 14 -12.62 5.30 8.39
CA TYR A 14 -13.22 4.61 7.24
C TYR A 14 -14.74 4.44 7.38
N LYS A 15 -15.18 3.95 8.54
CA LYS A 15 -16.60 3.67 8.78
C LYS A 15 -17.49 4.93 8.68
N PRO A 16 -17.12 6.08 9.26
CA PRO A 16 -17.90 7.30 9.09
C PRO A 16 -17.89 7.87 7.66
N ALA A 17 -16.87 7.53 6.87
CA ALA A 17 -16.73 7.99 5.48
C ALA A 17 -17.36 7.01 4.45
N GLY A 18 -18.05 5.96 4.91
CA GLY A 18 -18.74 5.01 4.04
C GLY A 18 -17.81 4.01 3.33
N PHE A 19 -16.57 3.83 3.82
CA PHE A 19 -15.66 2.84 3.28
C PHE A 19 -15.92 1.46 3.90
N GLU A 20 -16.28 0.51 3.05
CA GLU A 20 -16.31 -0.91 3.42
C GLU A 20 -14.89 -1.45 3.53
N THR A 21 -14.58 -2.00 4.70
CA THR A 21 -13.25 -2.57 5.01
C THR A 21 -13.29 -4.06 5.30
N GLU A 22 -14.48 -4.68 5.21
CA GLU A 22 -14.64 -6.11 5.37
C GLU A 22 -13.88 -6.86 4.26
N GLY A 23 -13.16 -7.91 4.63
CA GLY A 23 -12.31 -8.68 3.71
C GLY A 23 -10.95 -8.05 3.39
N LEU A 24 -10.66 -6.83 3.85
CA LEU A 24 -9.34 -6.21 3.67
C LEU A 24 -8.38 -6.58 4.81
N VAL A 25 -7.14 -6.94 4.45
CA VAL A 25 -6.07 -7.06 5.43
C VAL A 25 -5.53 -5.68 5.76
N LEU A 26 -5.73 -5.26 7.01
CA LEU A 26 -5.29 -3.96 7.50
C LEU A 26 -4.16 -4.12 8.51
N ALA A 27 -3.08 -3.35 8.30
CA ALA A 27 -1.97 -3.19 9.23
C ALA A 27 -1.65 -1.70 9.36
N SER A 28 -1.37 -1.25 10.58
CA SER A 28 -1.13 0.16 10.87
C SER A 28 -0.08 0.30 11.96
N SER A 29 0.30 1.55 12.25
CA SER A 29 1.27 1.88 13.29
C SER A 29 0.84 1.54 14.72
N ASN A 30 -0.39 1.06 14.93
CA ASN A 30 -0.83 0.55 16.23
C ASN A 30 -0.06 -0.73 16.65
N GLY A 31 0.55 -1.45 15.71
CA GLY A 31 1.38 -2.64 16.00
C GLY A 31 2.89 -2.36 16.02
N HIS A 32 3.38 -1.51 15.11
CA HIS A 32 4.80 -1.15 14.99
C HIS A 32 4.94 0.29 14.49
N PHE A 33 5.91 1.07 14.96
CA PHE A 33 6.11 2.44 14.46
C PHE A 33 6.87 2.48 13.12
N ALA A 34 7.68 1.47 12.82
CA ALA A 34 8.47 1.40 11.59
C ALA A 34 7.62 0.98 10.38
N ARG A 35 7.62 1.78 9.31
CA ARG A 35 6.87 1.53 8.07
C ARG A 35 7.14 0.14 7.50
N ILE A 36 8.41 -0.26 7.49
CA ILE A 36 8.87 -1.56 7.00
C ILE A 36 8.23 -2.72 7.77
N GLU A 37 8.17 -2.64 9.10
CA GLU A 37 7.62 -3.71 9.93
C GLU A 37 6.09 -3.82 9.77
N ILE A 38 5.42 -2.68 9.54
CA ILE A 38 3.99 -2.70 9.21
C ILE A 38 3.76 -3.36 7.84
N MET A 39 4.57 -3.03 6.83
CA MET A 39 4.47 -3.63 5.50
C MET A 39 4.74 -5.14 5.54
N LYS A 40 5.76 -5.58 6.27
CA LYS A 40 6.03 -7.01 6.50
C LYS A 40 4.87 -7.71 7.20
N SER A 41 4.28 -7.08 8.21
CA SER A 41 3.13 -7.62 8.94
C SER A 41 1.90 -7.79 8.05
N ALA A 42 1.61 -6.79 7.20
CA ALA A 42 0.53 -6.89 6.22
C ALA A 42 0.81 -8.01 5.20
N ARG A 43 2.03 -8.07 4.67
CA ARG A 43 2.45 -9.11 3.73
C ARG A 43 2.27 -10.50 4.34
N MET A 44 2.74 -10.72 5.56
CA MET A 44 2.62 -12.02 6.24
C MET A 44 1.17 -12.46 6.43
N ARG A 45 0.23 -11.52 6.58
CA ARG A 45 -1.20 -11.82 6.71
C ARG A 45 -1.89 -12.12 5.38
N VAL A 46 -1.45 -11.50 4.27
CA VAL A 46 -2.02 -11.71 2.93
C VAL A 46 -1.40 -12.93 2.25
N ASP A 47 -0.08 -13.06 2.34
CA ASP A 47 0.71 -14.08 1.67
C ASP A 47 1.89 -14.49 2.57
N PRO A 48 1.65 -15.41 3.52
CA PRO A 48 2.69 -15.93 4.41
C PRO A 48 3.84 -16.63 3.65
N THR A 49 3.55 -17.11 2.44
CA THR A 49 4.51 -17.87 1.61
C THR A 49 5.41 -16.99 0.76
N ASN A 50 5.14 -15.68 0.71
CA ASN A 50 5.90 -14.73 -0.10
C ASN A 50 5.90 -15.11 -1.61
N ALA A 51 4.83 -15.76 -2.06
CA ALA A 51 4.68 -16.30 -3.40
C ALA A 51 4.24 -15.23 -4.43
N PHE A 52 3.62 -14.14 -3.97
CA PHE A 52 3.06 -13.13 -4.87
C PHE A 52 3.90 -11.84 -4.90
N PRO A 53 4.02 -11.22 -6.08
CA PRO A 53 4.49 -9.84 -6.19
C PRO A 53 3.54 -8.88 -5.45
N ILE A 54 4.10 -7.78 -4.96
CA ILE A 54 3.39 -6.74 -4.22
C ILE A 54 3.55 -5.43 -4.94
N THR A 55 2.43 -4.74 -5.13
CA THR A 55 2.40 -3.34 -5.55
C THR A 55 1.86 -2.48 -4.41
N TYR A 56 2.61 -1.44 -4.05
CA TYR A 56 2.26 -0.48 -3.02
C TYR A 56 1.91 0.86 -3.64
N PHE A 57 0.78 1.44 -3.23
CA PHE A 57 0.39 2.78 -3.60
C PHE A 57 0.49 3.71 -2.38
N GLY A 58 1.29 4.78 -2.47
CA GLY A 58 1.48 5.75 -1.38
C GLY A 58 1.90 7.12 -1.86
N ASP A 59 1.91 8.13 -0.99
CA ASP A 59 2.12 9.54 -1.36
C ASP A 59 3.32 10.19 -0.68
N ALA A 60 4.12 9.42 0.08
CA ALA A 60 5.13 9.98 0.95
C ALA A 60 6.53 9.37 0.76
N GLU A 61 7.55 10.17 1.09
CA GLU A 61 8.96 9.79 0.92
C GLU A 61 9.35 8.57 1.77
N TRP A 62 8.73 8.37 2.93
CA TRP A 62 8.95 7.17 3.73
C TRP A 62 8.43 5.90 3.06
N ASP A 63 7.46 6.00 2.14
CA ASP A 63 6.99 4.86 1.35
C ASP A 63 8.03 4.49 0.29
N VAL A 64 8.70 5.49 -0.31
CA VAL A 64 9.82 5.30 -1.24
C VAL A 64 10.92 4.47 -0.58
N ARG A 65 11.44 4.96 0.54
CA ARG A 65 12.54 4.29 1.26
C ARG A 65 12.17 2.87 1.69
N ALA A 66 10.95 2.67 2.17
CA ALA A 66 10.50 1.35 2.60
C ALA A 66 10.33 0.37 1.43
N CYS A 67 9.76 0.81 0.31
CA CYS A 67 9.57 -0.04 -0.87
C CYS A 67 10.90 -0.39 -1.53
N GLU A 68 11.85 0.54 -1.60
CA GLU A 68 13.22 0.29 -2.08
C GLU A 68 13.90 -0.77 -1.23
N GLN A 69 13.83 -0.65 0.10
CA GLN A 69 14.45 -1.61 1.01
C GLN A 69 13.79 -3.00 0.96
N LEU A 70 12.48 -3.07 0.70
CA LEU A 70 11.71 -4.33 0.66
C LEU A 70 11.62 -4.95 -0.73
N GLY A 71 12.13 -4.29 -1.78
CA GLY A 71 11.96 -4.74 -3.16
C GLY A 71 10.50 -4.80 -3.60
N VAL A 72 9.66 -3.90 -3.07
CA VAL A 72 8.23 -3.80 -3.40
C VAL A 72 8.04 -2.82 -4.56
N ASN A 73 7.16 -3.15 -5.50
CA ASN A 73 6.83 -2.26 -6.61
C ASN A 73 6.05 -1.06 -6.08
N LEU A 74 6.63 0.14 -6.12
CA LEU A 74 6.00 1.36 -5.63
C LEU A 74 5.34 2.16 -6.76
N VAL A 75 4.15 2.66 -6.51
CA VAL A 75 3.48 3.69 -7.32
C VAL A 75 3.21 4.88 -6.42
N LEU A 76 3.81 6.04 -6.73
CA LEU A 76 3.45 7.27 -6.02
C LEU A 76 2.07 7.75 -6.43
N VAL A 77 1.28 8.23 -5.47
CA VAL A 77 -0.07 8.77 -5.68
C VAL A 77 -0.05 10.28 -5.52
N GLY A 78 -0.65 11.00 -6.47
CA GLY A 78 -0.72 12.45 -6.46
C GLY A 78 0.57 13.10 -6.94
N GLU A 79 0.89 14.29 -6.43
CA GLU A 79 2.00 15.13 -6.91
C GLU A 79 3.18 15.24 -5.92
N ARG A 80 3.10 14.56 -4.77
CA ARG A 80 4.13 14.61 -3.72
C ARG A 80 5.25 13.59 -3.99
N GLY A 81 6.45 13.89 -3.52
CA GLY A 81 7.64 13.03 -3.63
C GLY A 81 8.20 12.92 -5.05
N GLU A 82 9.30 12.19 -5.20
CA GLU A 82 9.95 11.90 -6.50
C GLU A 82 10.06 10.39 -6.67
N HIS A 83 9.48 9.86 -7.75
CA HIS A 83 9.60 8.45 -8.15
C HIS A 83 9.25 8.30 -9.63
N HIS A 84 9.89 7.37 -10.31
CA HIS A 84 9.68 7.14 -11.74
C HIS A 84 8.27 6.62 -12.07
N GLN A 85 7.62 5.92 -11.13
CA GLN A 85 6.29 5.35 -11.29
C GLN A 85 5.27 6.12 -10.44
N ARG A 86 4.27 6.73 -11.08
CA ARG A 86 3.27 7.59 -10.43
C ARG A 86 1.89 7.46 -11.08
N ILE A 87 0.85 7.55 -10.26
CA ILE A 87 -0.53 7.77 -10.68
C ILE A 87 -1.09 9.04 -10.03
N LYS A 88 -1.84 9.85 -10.77
CA LYS A 88 -2.39 11.11 -10.22
C LYS A 88 -3.49 10.86 -9.19
N ASN A 89 -4.40 9.92 -9.48
CA ASN A 89 -5.52 9.53 -8.62
C ASN A 89 -6.13 8.20 -9.14
N PHE A 90 -7.09 7.64 -8.41
CA PHE A 90 -7.73 6.36 -8.74
C PHE A 90 -9.03 6.50 -9.56
N THR A 91 -9.22 7.60 -10.30
CA THR A 91 -10.46 7.80 -11.10
C THR A 91 -10.59 6.77 -12.22
N SER A 92 -9.47 6.24 -12.73
CA SER A 92 -9.40 5.20 -13.75
C SER A 92 -8.86 3.92 -13.13
N LEU A 93 -9.73 2.91 -13.00
CA LEU A 93 -9.34 1.60 -12.48
C LEU A 93 -8.32 0.92 -13.39
N ASP A 94 -8.51 1.01 -14.70
CA ASP A 94 -7.61 0.41 -15.68
C ASP A 94 -6.20 0.99 -15.59
N ASP A 95 -6.07 2.31 -15.40
CA ASP A 95 -4.77 2.94 -15.23
C ASP A 95 -4.09 2.49 -13.93
N ALA A 96 -4.84 2.33 -12.83
CA ALA A 96 -4.29 1.80 -11.59
C ALA A 96 -3.82 0.35 -11.74
N LEU A 97 -4.59 -0.49 -12.43
CA LEU A 97 -4.28 -1.90 -12.62
C LEU A 97 -3.06 -2.14 -13.52
N ARG A 98 -2.71 -1.20 -14.42
CA ARG A 98 -1.48 -1.31 -15.25
C ARG A 98 -0.19 -1.37 -14.44
N TYR A 99 -0.19 -0.86 -13.22
CA TYR A 99 0.98 -0.88 -12.35
C TYR A 99 1.10 -2.15 -11.51
N VAL A 100 0.04 -2.97 -11.47
CA VAL A 100 -0.03 -4.17 -10.63
C VAL A 100 0.73 -5.30 -11.33
N LYS A 101 1.83 -5.74 -10.71
CA LYS A 101 2.69 -6.83 -11.18
C LYS A 101 2.30 -8.17 -10.57
#